data_AF-A0A380FGE2-F1
#
_entry.id   AF-A0A380FGE2-F1
#
_cell.length_a   1.000
_cell.length_b   1.000
_cell.length_c   1.000
_cell.angle_alpha   90.00
_cell.angle_beta   90.00
_cell.angle_gamma   90.00
#
_symmetry.space_group_name_H-M   'P 1'
#
loop_
_entity.id
_entity.type
_entity.pdbx_description
1 polymer ?
#
loop_
_entity_poly.entity_id
_entity_poly.type
_entity_poly.pdbx_seq_one_letter_code
_entity_poly.pdbx_strand_id
1 'polypeptide(L)'
;MAPGMLVRHKDKKVILLPGPPKEMQPMAKNELLPYLLDGEQIIFSELLRFAGIGESKVETELLDLIDNQTNPTIAPLAGTHEVNIRLTANGENS
;
A
#
# COMPACT_ATOMS: atom_id res chain seq x y z
N MET A 1 18.53 -18.95 -10.12
CA MET A 1 17.27 -18.57 -9.48
C MET A 1 17.14 -19.34 -8.19
N ALA A 2 16.90 -18.65 -7.08
CA ALA A 2 16.62 -19.30 -5.81
C ALA A 2 15.13 -19.64 -5.72
N PRO A 3 14.74 -20.85 -5.26
CA PRO A 3 13.34 -21.16 -5.01
C PRO A 3 12.85 -20.47 -3.73
N GLY A 4 11.55 -20.17 -3.68
CA GLY A 4 10.87 -19.84 -2.43
C GLY A 4 10.52 -21.09 -1.64
N MET A 5 10.17 -20.94 -0.37
CA MET A 5 9.72 -22.03 0.49
C MET A 5 8.57 -21.58 1.38
N LEU A 6 7.53 -22.42 1.50
CA LEU A 6 6.43 -22.24 2.43
C LEU A 6 6.37 -23.43 3.38
N VAL A 7 6.46 -23.17 4.68
CA VAL A 7 6.38 -24.19 5.73
C VAL A 7 5.25 -23.83 6.69
N ARG A 8 4.37 -24.79 6.96
CA ARG A 8 3.39 -24.68 8.04
C ARG A 8 3.98 -25.31 9.29
N HIS A 9 4.09 -24.54 10.37
CA HIS A 9 4.51 -25.04 11.66
C HIS A 9 3.48 -24.63 12.72
N LYS A 10 2.74 -25.62 13.24
CA LYS A 10 1.58 -25.41 14.12
C LYS A 10 0.54 -24.53 13.41
N ASP A 11 0.13 -23.45 14.06
CA ASP A 11 -0.80 -22.41 13.63
C ASP A 11 -0.13 -21.31 12.78
N LYS A 12 1.16 -21.43 12.46
CA LYS A 12 1.94 -20.41 11.75
C LYS A 12 2.34 -20.85 10.35
N LYS A 13 2.30 -19.90 9.41
CA LYS A 13 2.87 -20.02 8.07
C LYS A 13 4.21 -19.27 8.04
N VAL A 14 5.29 -19.94 7.68
CA VAL A 14 6.63 -19.36 7.49
C VAL A 14 6.94 -19.37 6.00
N ILE A 15 7.24 -18.20 5.43
CA ILE A 15 7.50 -18.03 4.00
C ILE A 15 8.89 -17.46 3.82
N LEU A 16 9.69 -18.08 2.95
CA LEU A 16 10.98 -17.58 2.50
C LEU A 16 10.88 -17.22 1.02
N LEU A 17 11.30 -16.00 0.71
CA LEU A 17 11.38 -15.49 -0.66
C LEU A 17 12.84 -15.20 -1.04
N PRO A 18 13.18 -15.19 -2.34
CA PRO A 18 14.48 -14.76 -2.81
C PRO A 18 14.81 -13.33 -2.36
N GLY A 19 16.09 -13.06 -2.10
CA GLY A 19 16.55 -11.71 -1.74
C GLY A 19 16.41 -10.68 -2.87
N PRO A 20 16.81 -10.99 -4.13
CA PRO A 20 16.74 -10.03 -5.22
C PRO A 20 15.30 -9.61 -5.54
N PRO A 21 14.97 -8.30 -5.59
CA PRO A 21 13.61 -7.82 -5.87
C PRO A 21 13.03 -8.34 -7.19
N LYS A 22 13.89 -8.50 -8.21
CA LYS A 22 13.50 -9.04 -9.53
C LYS A 22 13.03 -10.50 -9.47
N GLU A 23 13.47 -11.26 -8.47
CA GLU A 23 13.03 -12.65 -8.22
C GLU A 23 11.90 -12.70 -7.19
N MET A 24 11.99 -11.88 -6.13
CA MET A 24 11.02 -11.82 -5.04
C MET A 24 9.63 -11.36 -5.49
N GLN A 25 9.57 -10.27 -6.27
CA GLN A 25 8.30 -9.65 -6.68
C GLN A 25 7.41 -10.57 -7.51
N PRO A 26 7.87 -11.25 -8.57
CA PRO A 26 7.02 -12.16 -9.33
C PRO A 26 6.57 -13.36 -8.49
N MET A 27 7.43 -13.91 -7.62
CA MET A 27 7.07 -15.01 -6.73
C MET A 27 6.00 -14.60 -5.70
N ALA A 28 6.12 -13.39 -5.14
CA ALA A 28 5.11 -12.87 -4.24
C ALA A 28 3.77 -12.64 -4.96
N LYS A 29 3.78 -11.97 -6.12
CA LYS A 29 2.56 -11.59 -6.84
C LYS A 29 1.82 -12.77 -7.47
N ASN A 30 2.54 -13.70 -8.07
CA ASN A 30 1.93 -14.75 -8.89
C ASN A 30 1.64 -16.02 -8.10
N GLU A 31 2.39 -16.29 -7.01
CA GLU A 31 2.27 -17.54 -6.25
C GLU A 31 1.79 -17.28 -4.81
N LEU A 32 2.48 -16.42 -4.07
CA LEU A 32 2.24 -16.27 -2.63
C LEU A 32 0.94 -15.53 -2.30
N LEU A 33 0.71 -14.37 -2.92
CA LEU A 33 -0.47 -13.54 -2.64
C LEU A 33 -1.78 -14.26 -2.97
N PRO A 34 -1.94 -14.93 -4.14
CA PRO A 34 -3.13 -15.73 -4.43
C PRO A 34 -3.36 -16.87 -3.44
N TYR A 35 -2.31 -17.38 -2.79
CA TYR A 35 -2.41 -18.43 -1.78
C TYR A 35 -2.81 -17.90 -0.39
N LEU A 36 -2.49 -16.64 -0.08
CA LEU A 36 -2.73 -16.03 1.24
C LEU A 36 -3.98 -15.16 1.31
N LEU A 37 -4.36 -14.55 0.18
CA LEU A 37 -5.47 -13.61 0.13
C LEU A 37 -6.71 -14.34 -0.40
N ASP A 38 -7.74 -14.42 0.44
CA ASP A 38 -9.03 -15.02 0.08
C ASP A 38 -9.92 -14.06 -0.75
N GLY A 39 -9.36 -12.94 -1.22
CA GLY A 39 -10.02 -11.98 -2.11
C GLY A 39 -11.10 -11.10 -1.46
N GLU A 40 -11.37 -11.26 -0.17
CA GLU A 40 -12.47 -10.55 0.51
C GLU A 40 -12.16 -9.09 0.82
N GLN A 41 -10.90 -8.73 1.08
CA GLN A 41 -10.51 -7.34 1.38
C GLN A 41 -9.55 -6.78 0.32
N ILE A 42 -9.95 -5.65 -0.27
CA ILE A 42 -9.16 -4.89 -1.22
C ILE A 42 -8.63 -3.64 -0.51
N ILE A 43 -7.34 -3.36 -0.69
CA ILE A 43 -6.74 -2.07 -0.35
C ILE A 43 -6.30 -1.42 -1.66
N PHE A 44 -6.78 -0.21 -1.92
CA PHE A 44 -6.37 0.59 -3.07
C PHE A 44 -5.71 1.87 -2.59
N SER A 45 -4.56 2.20 -3.19
CA SER A 45 -3.86 3.45 -2.87
C SER A 45 -3.53 4.22 -4.15
N GLU A 46 -3.79 5.52 -4.14
CA GLU A 46 -3.46 6.44 -5.22
C GLU A 46 -2.62 7.61 -4.69
N LEU A 47 -1.73 8.13 -5.52
CA LEU A 47 -0.84 9.23 -5.18
C LEU A 47 -1.22 10.46 -6.02
N LEU A 48 -1.81 11.44 -5.36
CA LEU A 48 -2.20 12.71 -5.94
C LEU A 48 -1.03 13.69 -5.85
N ARG A 49 -0.68 14.32 -6.98
CA ARG A 49 0.45 15.25 -7.08
C ARG A 49 -0.08 16.64 -7.37
N PHE A 50 0.22 17.58 -6.47
CA PHE A 50 -0.22 18.95 -6.60
C PHE A 50 0.98 19.84 -6.99
N ALA A 51 0.80 20.60 -8.07
CA ALA A 51 1.76 21.57 -8.56
C ALA A 51 1.08 22.94 -8.72
N GLY A 52 1.81 24.03 -8.44
CA GLY A 52 1.30 25.40 -8.60
C GLY A 52 0.37 25.90 -7.48
N ILE A 53 0.16 25.10 -6.43
CA ILE A 53 -0.51 25.50 -5.19
C ILE A 53 0.53 25.50 -4.06
N GLY A 54 0.49 26.53 -3.20
CA GLY A 54 1.42 26.64 -2.07
C GLY A 54 1.21 25.50 -1.07
N GLU A 55 2.30 24.94 -0.55
CA GLU A 55 2.28 23.78 0.36
C GLU A 55 1.35 24.01 1.55
N SER A 56 1.48 25.18 2.19
CA SER A 56 0.64 25.59 3.32
C SER A 56 -0.85 25.63 3.01
N LYS A 57 -1.23 25.94 1.76
CA LYS A 57 -2.64 25.99 1.36
C LYS A 57 -3.22 24.59 1.23
N VAL A 58 -2.48 23.65 0.61
CA VAL A 58 -2.93 22.26 0.49
C VAL A 58 -3.10 21.63 1.86
N GLU A 59 -2.15 21.84 2.77
CA GLU A 59 -2.25 21.31 4.13
C GLU A 59 -3.43 21.88 4.89
N THR A 60 -3.66 23.20 4.80
CA THR A 60 -4.80 23.86 5.47
C THR A 60 -6.14 23.33 4.98
N GLU A 61 -6.31 23.15 3.66
CA GLU A 61 -7.57 22.66 3.07
C GLU A 61 -7.82 21.18 3.40
N LEU A 62 -6.76 20.39 3.62
CA LEU A 62 -6.87 18.96 3.93
C LEU A 62 -6.90 18.67 5.44
N LEU A 63 -6.57 19.63 6.30
CA LEU A 63 -6.43 19.41 7.74
C LEU A 63 -7.70 18.80 8.36
N ASP A 64 -8.86 19.38 8.07
CA ASP A 64 -10.15 18.91 8.59
C ASP A 64 -10.51 17.51 8.09
N LEU A 65 -10.14 17.18 6.85
CA LEU A 65 -10.34 15.86 6.25
C LEU A 65 -9.39 14.81 6.84
N ILE A 66 -8.16 15.21 7.17
CA ILE A 66 -7.16 14.38 7.84
C ILE A 66 -7.59 14.10 9.29
N ASP A 67 -8.09 15.10 10.01
CA ASP A 67 -8.51 14.95 11.41
C ASP A 67 -9.75 14.06 11.57
N ASN A 68 -10.66 14.09 10.59
CA ASN A 68 -11.90 13.30 10.60
C ASN A 68 -11.86 12.10 9.63
N GLN A 69 -10.66 11.66 9.23
CA GLN A 69 -10.52 10.61 8.23
C GLN A 69 -11.10 9.27 8.72
N THR A 70 -11.73 8.56 7.80
CA THR A 70 -12.23 7.21 8.03
C THR A 70 -11.68 6.31 6.92
N ASN A 71 -12.49 6.01 5.93
CA ASN A 71 -12.09 5.29 4.73
C ASN A 71 -12.63 6.08 3.52
N PRO A 72 -11.77 6.62 2.63
CA PRO A 72 -10.32 6.46 2.58
C PRO A 72 -9.53 7.27 3.62
N THR A 73 -8.28 6.88 3.87
CA THR A 73 -7.29 7.62 4.66
C THR A 73 -6.41 8.52 3.78
N ILE A 74 -6.02 9.66 4.33
CA ILE A 74 -5.27 10.71 3.63
C ILE A 74 -3.92 10.89 4.35
N ALA A 75 -2.83 10.68 3.62
CA ALA A 75 -1.47 10.83 4.15
C ALA A 75 -0.65 11.80 3.28
N PRO A 76 -0.30 12.99 3.80
CA PRO A 76 0.66 13.88 3.15
C PRO A 76 2.05 13.23 3.09
N LEU A 77 2.71 13.37 1.95
CA LEU A 77 4.08 12.93 1.71
C LEU A 77 4.94 14.14 1.41
N ALA A 78 5.88 14.44 2.31
CA ALA A 78 6.84 15.51 2.12
C ALA A 78 7.71 15.23 0.88
N GLY A 79 7.73 16.16 -0.05
CA GLY A 79 8.55 16.13 -1.27
C GLY A 79 9.17 17.50 -1.52
N THR A 80 10.22 17.55 -2.32
CA THR A 80 10.83 18.82 -2.71
C THR A 80 10.00 19.48 -3.82
N HIS A 81 9.40 20.64 -3.53
CA HIS A 81 8.67 21.51 -4.48
C HIS A 81 7.29 21.02 -4.98
N GLU A 82 6.82 19.85 -4.54
CA GLU A 82 5.51 19.30 -4.88
C GLU A 82 4.86 18.73 -3.63
N VAL A 83 3.57 19.02 -3.44
CA VAL A 83 2.78 18.35 -2.40
C VAL A 83 2.26 17.04 -2.97
N ASN A 84 2.63 15.93 -2.34
CA ASN A 84 2.14 14.61 -2.71
C ASN A 84 1.19 14.13 -1.62
N ILE A 85 -0.03 13.74 -1.98
CA ILE A 85 -1.02 13.19 -1.05
C ILE A 85 -1.28 11.75 -1.43
N ARG A 86 -1.13 10.83 -0.48
CA ARG A 86 -1.51 9.43 -0.65
C ARG A 86 -2.90 9.23 -0.11
N LEU A 87 -3.80 8.78 -0.98
CA LEU A 87 -5.15 8.37 -0.62
C LEU A 87 -5.17 6.85 -0.57
N THR A 88 -5.63 6.26 0.54
CA THR A 88 -5.75 4.79 0.67
C THR A 88 -7.15 4.41 1.10
N ALA A 89 -7.85 3.64 0.26
CA ALA A 89 -9.14 3.06 0.58
C ALA A 89 -8.98 1.57 0.91
N ASN A 90 -9.81 1.07 1.82
CA ASN A 90 -10.08 -0.36 1.97
C ASN A 90 -11.54 -0.66 1.60
N GLY A 91 -11.85 -1.90 1.25
CA GLY A 91 -13.20 -2.30 0.90
C GLY A 91 -13.31 -3.80 0.68
N GLU A 92 -14.53 -4.25 0.40
CA GLU A 92 -14.80 -5.65 0.08
C GLU A 92 -14.94 -5.84 -1.43
N ASN A 93 -14.46 -6.97 -1.93
CA ASN A 93 -14.65 -7.33 -3.34
C ASN A 93 -16.10 -7.78 -3.54
N SER A 94 -16.90 -6.99 -4.28
CA SER A 94 -18.31 -7.30 -4.60
C SER A 94 -18.46 -8.25 -5.78
#